data_AF-A0A9Q5ZGQ3-F1
#
_entry.id   AF-A0A9Q5ZGQ3-F1
#
_cell.length_a   1.000
_cell.length_b   1.000
_cell.length_c   1.000
_cell.angle_alpha   90.00
_cell.angle_beta   90.00
_cell.angle_gamma   90.00
#
_symmetry.space_group_name_H-M   'P 1'
#
loop_
_entity.id
_entity.type
_entity.pdbx_description
1 polymer ?
#
loop_
_entity_poly.entity_id
_entity_poly.type
_entity_poly.pdbx_seq_one_letter_code
_entity_poly.pdbx_strand_id
1 'polypeptide(L)'
;MLVRRSSFVPKHPIVELEEFLSCWQVNHTELAQICECNISTVQQWFLSPDDTDYCSPTEHHKQMLAQAHYLWRTEQRKERKGRLRQMYWEKHSLSGGADG
;
A
#
# COMPACT_ATOMS: atom_id res chain seq x y z
N MET A 1 -5.51 24.76 -20.70
CA MET A 1 -6.58 24.13 -19.89
C MET A 1 -6.02 22.86 -19.28
N LEU A 2 -5.70 22.87 -17.98
CA LEU A 2 -5.24 21.67 -17.28
C LEU A 2 -6.46 20.81 -16.98
N VAL A 3 -6.52 19.64 -17.61
CA VAL A 3 -7.56 18.64 -17.39
C VAL A 3 -7.49 18.26 -15.91
N ARG A 4 -8.54 18.60 -15.14
CA ARG A 4 -8.73 18.04 -13.80
C ARG A 4 -8.70 16.53 -13.97
N ARG A 5 -7.57 15.90 -13.61
CA ARG A 5 -7.53 14.46 -13.38
C ARG A 5 -8.55 14.22 -12.29
N SER A 6 -9.74 13.81 -12.71
CA SER A 6 -10.76 13.29 -11.83
C SER A 6 -10.05 12.24 -10.99
N SER A 7 -9.86 12.53 -9.72
CA SER A 7 -9.28 11.61 -8.76
C SER A 7 -10.25 10.46 -8.70
N PHE A 8 -10.04 9.47 -9.56
CA PHE A 8 -10.57 8.14 -9.38
C PHE A 8 -9.93 7.70 -8.07
N VAL A 9 -10.62 7.99 -6.96
CA VAL A 9 -10.38 7.34 -5.69
C VAL A 9 -11.12 6.04 -5.87
N PRO A 10 -10.45 4.96 -6.32
CA PRO A 10 -11.05 3.65 -6.18
C PRO A 10 -11.54 3.52 -4.74
N LYS A 11 -12.83 3.25 -4.58
CA LYS A 11 -13.41 2.91 -3.28
C LYS A 11 -12.81 1.56 -2.89
N HIS A 12 -11.59 1.59 -2.39
CA HIS A 12 -10.97 0.42 -1.80
C HIS A 12 -11.76 0.05 -0.55
N PRO A 13 -11.93 -1.25 -0.27
CA PRO A 13 -12.47 -1.66 1.02
C PRO A 13 -11.64 -0.99 2.12
N ILE A 14 -12.33 -0.43 3.12
CA ILE A 14 -11.70 0.18 4.28
C ILE A 14 -10.78 -0.86 4.91
N VAL A 15 -9.52 -0.49 5.17
CA VAL A 15 -8.55 -1.33 5.85
C VAL A 15 -8.46 -0.84 7.30
N GLU A 16 -8.76 -1.72 8.24
CA GLU A 16 -8.57 -1.44 9.66
C GLU A 16 -7.08 -1.41 10.00
N LEU A 17 -6.71 -0.63 11.02
CA LEU A 17 -5.31 -0.45 11.42
C LEU A 17 -4.63 -1.80 11.74
N GLU A 18 -5.31 -2.68 12.46
CA GLU A 18 -4.80 -4.01 12.81
C GLU A 18 -4.54 -4.88 11.57
N GLU A 19 -5.45 -4.86 10.59
CA GLU A 19 -5.25 -5.58 9.32
C GLU A 19 -4.05 -5.02 8.56
N PHE A 20 -3.91 -3.69 8.53
CA PHE A 20 -2.77 -3.03 7.89
C PHE A 20 -1.45 -3.47 8.54
N LEU A 21 -1.36 -3.40 9.87
CA LEU A 21 -0.15 -3.76 10.63
C LEU A 21 0.20 -5.25 10.52
N SER A 22 -0.78 -6.13 10.34
CA SER A 22 -0.52 -7.57 10.12
C SER A 22 0.26 -7.83 8.82
N CYS A 23 0.08 -6.98 7.81
CA CYS A 23 0.70 -7.12 6.51
C CYS A 23 1.95 -6.25 6.33
N TRP A 24 2.14 -5.25 7.19
CA TRP A 24 3.13 -4.20 7.04
C TRP A 24 3.96 -4.04 8.31
N GLN A 25 5.27 -4.25 8.22
CA GLN A 25 6.22 -3.89 9.28
C GLN A 25 6.58 -2.40 9.13
N VAL A 26 5.76 -1.53 9.71
CA VAL A 26 5.94 -0.07 9.69
C VAL A 26 6.00 0.49 11.10
N ASN A 27 6.81 1.53 11.29
CA ASN A 27 6.90 2.25 12.56
C ASN A 27 5.88 3.39 12.64
N HIS A 28 5.69 3.98 13.83
CA HIS A 28 4.74 5.09 14.02
C HIS A 28 5.02 6.30 13.11
N THR A 29 6.29 6.59 12.83
CA THR A 29 6.69 7.66 11.91
C THR A 29 6.23 7.39 10.48
N GLU A 30 6.35 6.15 10.01
CA GLU A 30 5.96 5.75 8.66
C GLU A 30 4.43 5.75 8.51
N LEU A 31 3.71 5.29 9.54
CA LEU A 31 2.24 5.40 9.61
C LEU A 31 1.79 6.86 9.55
N ALA A 32 2.48 7.76 10.26
CA ALA A 32 2.18 9.19 10.25
C ALA A 32 2.38 9.78 8.84
N GLN A 33 3.44 9.35 8.13
CA GLN A 33 3.67 9.73 6.74
C GLN A 33 2.59 9.18 5.78
N ILE A 34 2.19 7.92 5.95
CA ILE A 34 1.15 7.29 5.12
C ILE A 34 -0.20 7.99 5.30
N CYS A 35 -0.55 8.33 6.54
CA CYS A 35 -1.81 8.98 6.88
C CYS A 35 -1.76 10.51 6.79
N GLU A 36 -0.63 11.10 6.38
CA GLU A 36 -0.38 12.55 6.33
C GLU A 36 -0.76 13.28 7.63
N CYS A 37 -0.49 12.65 8.77
CA CYS A 37 -0.85 13.17 10.09
C CYS A 37 0.35 13.28 11.03
N ASN A 38 0.15 13.92 12.20
CA ASN A 38 1.21 14.04 13.20
C ASN A 38 1.52 12.68 13.86
N ILE A 39 2.79 12.47 14.22
CA ILE A 39 3.21 11.25 14.93
C ILE A 39 2.50 11.08 16.28
N SER A 40 2.18 12.18 16.97
CA SER A 40 1.42 12.15 18.23
C SER A 40 0.02 11.57 18.02
N THR A 41 -0.64 11.89 16.91
CA THR A 41 -1.95 11.32 16.57
C THR A 41 -1.84 9.81 16.37
N VAL A 42 -0.78 9.33 15.72
CA VAL A 42 -0.53 7.89 15.58
C VAL A 42 -0.26 7.25 16.93
N GLN A 43 0.55 7.87 17.80
CA GLN A 43 0.82 7.36 19.14
C GLN A 43 -0.47 7.17 19.96
N GLN A 44 -1.43 8.08 19.83
CA GLN A 44 -2.74 7.98 20.48
C GLN A 44 -3.56 6.76 20.04
N TRP A 45 -3.34 6.23 18.84
CA TRP A 45 -4.03 5.02 18.35
C TRP A 45 -3.57 3.75 19.06
N PHE A 46 -2.39 3.79 19.69
CA PHE A 46 -1.78 2.66 20.40
C PHE A 46 -1.89 2.78 21.92
N LEU A 47 -2.56 3.82 22.42
CA LEU A 47 -2.91 3.90 23.84
C LEU A 47 -4.01 2.91 24.20
N SER A 48 -4.20 2.64 25.49
CA SER A 48 -5.31 1.81 25.94
C SER A 48 -6.63 2.58 25.78
N PRO A 49 -7.76 1.92 25.51
CA PRO A 49 -9.04 2.61 25.36
C PRO A 49 -9.50 3.36 26.63
N ASP A 50 -8.92 3.04 27.79
CA ASP A 50 -9.15 3.72 29.07
C ASP A 50 -8.29 5.01 29.23
N ASP A 51 -7.29 5.24 28.38
CA ASP A 51 -6.48 6.45 28.41
C ASP A 51 -7.28 7.65 27.88
N THR A 52 -7.19 8.79 28.57
CA THR A 52 -7.91 10.02 28.18
C THR A 52 -7.48 10.54 26.81
N ASP A 53 -6.24 10.27 26.42
CA ASP A 53 -5.66 10.67 25.14
C ASP A 53 -5.87 9.64 24.02
N TYR A 54 -6.52 8.50 24.31
CA TYR A 54 -6.80 7.48 23.29
C TYR A 54 -7.72 8.02 22.20
N CYS A 55 -7.37 7.71 20.96
CA CYS A 55 -8.19 8.06 19.80
C CYS A 55 -8.12 6.95 18.76
N SER A 56 -9.27 6.54 18.22
CA SER A 56 -9.30 5.60 17.11
C SER A 56 -8.98 6.30 15.77
N PRO A 57 -8.33 5.63 14.81
CA PRO A 57 -8.12 6.19 13.48
C PRO A 57 -9.45 6.54 12.81
N THR A 58 -9.53 7.76 12.27
CA THR A 58 -10.71 8.25 11.55
C THR A 58 -10.93 7.49 10.24
N GLU A 59 -12.11 7.62 9.66
CA GLU A 59 -12.39 7.02 8.34
C GLU A 59 -11.40 7.50 7.27
N HIS A 60 -10.98 8.77 7.33
CA HIS A 60 -9.96 9.29 6.43
C HIS A 60 -8.62 8.58 6.59
N HIS A 61 -8.15 8.35 7.82
CA HIS A 61 -6.92 7.59 8.07
C HIS A 61 -7.02 6.16 7.52
N LYS A 62 -8.16 5.49 7.73
CA LYS A 62 -8.39 4.14 7.21
C LYS A 62 -8.41 4.09 5.68
N GLN A 63 -8.94 5.12 5.02
CA GLN A 63 -8.89 5.26 3.56
C GLN A 63 -7.46 5.44 3.04
N MET A 64 -6.64 6.25 3.72
CA MET A 64 -5.23 6.43 3.38
C MET A 64 -4.44 5.12 3.51
N LEU A 65 -4.64 4.38 4.61
CA LEU A 65 -4.06 3.05 4.80
C LEU A 65 -4.49 2.08 3.70
N ALA A 66 -5.77 2.07 3.34
CA ALA A 66 -6.29 1.23 2.26
C ALA A 66 -5.66 1.58 0.90
N GLN A 67 -5.47 2.87 0.62
CA GLN A 67 -4.83 3.33 -0.61
C GLN A 67 -3.35 2.93 -0.67
N ALA A 68 -2.59 3.13 0.40
CA ALA A 68 -1.20 2.71 0.50
C ALA A 68 -1.07 1.18 0.31
N HIS A 69 -1.95 0.42 0.98
CA HIS A 69 -2.02 -1.02 0.86
C HIS A 69 -2.30 -1.48 -0.57
N TYR A 70 -3.22 -0.82 -1.26
CA TYR A 70 -3.51 -1.11 -2.66
C TYR A 70 -2.33 -0.80 -3.58
N LEU A 71 -1.74 0.40 -3.47
CA LEU A 71 -0.61 0.82 -4.31
C LEU A 71 0.54 -0.18 -4.24
N TRP A 72 0.92 -0.59 -3.03
CA TRP A 72 1.91 -1.63 -2.82
C TRP A 72 1.55 -2.97 -3.48
N ARG A 73 0.31 -3.46 -3.25
CA ARG A 73 -0.15 -4.71 -3.89
C ARG A 73 -0.13 -4.61 -5.41
N THR A 74 -0.46 -3.46 -5.99
CA THR A 74 -0.39 -3.28 -7.44
C THR A 74 1.03 -3.29 -7.97
N GLU A 75 1.97 -2.70 -7.25
CA GLU A 75 3.37 -2.65 -7.67
C GLU A 75 4.02 -4.03 -7.61
N GLN A 76 3.79 -4.78 -6.53
CA GLN A 76 4.22 -6.17 -6.41
C GLN A 76 3.68 -7.07 -7.54
N ARG A 77 2.41 -6.87 -7.95
CA ARG A 77 1.80 -7.60 -9.08
C ARG A 77 2.49 -7.28 -10.40
N LYS A 78 2.83 -6.00 -10.65
CA LYS A 78 3.52 -5.60 -11.87
C LYS A 78 4.91 -6.22 -11.93
N GLU A 79 5.66 -6.16 -10.84
CA GLU A 79 7.01 -6.73 -10.77
C GLU A 79 6.98 -8.25 -11.01
N ARG A 80 6.08 -8.97 -10.35
CA ARG A 80 5.90 -10.42 -10.58
C ARG A 80 5.55 -10.74 -12.03
N LYS A 81 4.66 -9.94 -12.64
CA LYS A 81 4.29 -10.10 -14.07
C LYS A 81 5.47 -9.80 -14.99
N GLY A 82 6.31 -8.81 -14.66
CA GLY A 82 7.55 -8.50 -15.37
C GLY A 82 8.53 -9.66 -15.33
N ARG A 83 8.78 -10.22 -14.14
CA ARG A 83 9.64 -11.39 -13.97
C ARG A 83 9.17 -12.61 -14.76
N LEU A 84 7.87 -12.91 -14.73
CA LEU A 84 7.31 -14.02 -15.53
C LEU A 84 7.50 -13.81 -17.04
N ARG A 85 7.35 -12.58 -17.54
CA ARG A 85 7.60 -12.24 -18.94
C ARG A 85 9.07 -12.40 -19.31
N GLN A 86 9.98 -11.96 -18.43
CA GLN A 86 11.41 -12.11 -18.63
C GLN A 86 11.79 -13.59 -18.73
N MET A 87 11.35 -14.42 -17.79
CA MET A 87 11.62 -15.87 -17.82
C MET A 87 11.11 -16.54 -19.09
N TYR A 88 9.91 -16.16 -19.56
CA TYR A 88 9.37 -16.68 -20.82
C TYR A 88 10.25 -16.27 -22.00
N TRP A 89 10.68 -15.01 -22.05
CA TRP A 89 11.55 -14.51 -23.12
C TRP A 89 12.91 -15.21 -23.13
N GLU A 90 13.55 -15.37 -21.96
CA GLU A 90 14.84 -16.07 -21.83
C GLU A 90 14.76 -17.52 -22.29
N LYS A 91 13.69 -18.23 -21.90
CA LYS A 91 13.47 -19.63 -22.30
C LYS A 91 13.25 -19.77 -23.81
N HIS A 92 12.62 -18.80 -24.46
CA HIS A 92 12.36 -18.82 -25.90
C HIS A 92 13.52 -18.23 -26.74
N SER A 93 14.36 -17.35 -26.19
CA SER A 93 15.58 -16.88 -26.86
C SER A 93 16.70 -17.92 -26.88
N LEU A 94 16.73 -18.84 -25.90
CA LEU A 94 17.71 -19.94 -25.84
C LEU A 94 17.31 -21.15 -26.71
N SER A 95 16.09 -21.19 -27.26
CA SER A 95 15.57 -22.28 -28.09
C SER A 95 15.65 -22.02 -29.59
N GLY A 96 16.12 -20.84 -30.02
CA GLY A 96 16.16 -20.43 -31.43
C GLY A 96 17.54 -20.51 -32.10
N GLY A 97 18.55 -21.06 -31.44
CA GLY A 97 19.92 -21.19 -31.94
C GLY A 97 20.29 -22.61 -32.32
N ALA A 98 19.47 -23.28 -33.12
CA ALA A 98 19.87 -24.47 -33.86
C ALA A 98 19.20 -24.42 -35.24
N ASP A 99 20.05 -24.42 -36.27
CA ASP A 99 19.78 -24.56 -37.70
C ASP A 99 19.80 -23.28 -38.55
N GLY A 100 20.82 -23.21 -39.42
CA GLY A 100 21.15 -22.16 -40.37
C GLY A 100 22.64 -22.14 -40.67
#